data_AF-A0A9P6FQA1-F1
#
_entry.id   AF-A0A9P6FQA1-F1
#
_cell.length_a   1.000
_cell.length_b   1.000
_cell.length_c   1.000
_cell.angle_alpha   90.00
_cell.angle_beta   90.00
_cell.angle_gamma   90.00
#
_symmetry.space_group_name_H-M   'P 1'
#
loop_
_entity.id
_entity.type
_entity.pdbx_description
1 polymer ?
#
loop_
_entity_poly.entity_id
_entity_poly.type
_entity_poly.pdbx_seq_one_letter_code
_entity_poly.pdbx_strand_id
1 'polypeptide(L)'
;MTPSTIPLIHDISVLYSGHKIACARTRWADLLAQFECLYGRRPDYIARSPGRVNLIGEHIDYAGFGVLPMAIEDDCLIAVATTDAPQAEVRLSNLNPKYESAIFHPNLKGHQPVIDINPENHVWSNYFAAGYRGLIEELKIESPNGMLCLMSGAVPTGAGLSSSSALVCCAVNATVKAQEMKLKAAGKPMPSAHELAVISIRSERYVGTMGGGMDQACSILSKPKSALFIEFHPVLKVTPVTFPSTRPSIAFVIANTLVTSDKAVTAPVRYNLRVVETRGAARILARELGIPIPDSGKVHLKQVFDAYFETSDCSTEGKSEAELEIEKLKEMGNIVERILGTDEIRSGISFTKMCAMAGLSEDEFTRLYIQQPIQAKVFHLYRRAKHVYSEERRVVQFRDICEKALHRKDLVSETLFLQLGELMNASQDSCHNLYDCSCEELEELTALA
;
A
#
# COMPACT_ATOMS: atom_id res chain seq x y z
N MET A 1 17.46 14.76 -3.00
CA MET A 1 16.26 15.60 -3.12
C MET A 1 15.97 16.18 -1.74
N THR A 2 15.78 17.49 -1.60
CA THR A 2 15.31 18.08 -0.34
C THR A 2 13.98 17.42 0.06
N PRO A 3 13.80 16.96 1.31
CA PRO A 3 12.55 16.34 1.72
C PRO A 3 11.41 17.36 1.57
N SER A 4 10.47 17.13 0.65
CA SER A 4 9.32 18.00 0.47
C SER A 4 8.30 17.74 1.58
N THR A 5 7.77 18.79 2.19
CA THR A 5 6.59 18.70 3.08
C THR A 5 5.32 18.48 2.26
N ILE A 6 4.23 18.06 2.91
CA ILE A 6 2.91 18.02 2.28
C ILE A 6 2.53 19.43 1.80
N PRO A 7 2.06 19.60 0.55
CA PRO A 7 1.74 20.92 0.01
C PRO A 7 0.48 21.49 0.65
N LEU A 8 0.50 22.81 0.92
CA LEU A 8 -0.70 23.59 1.23
C LEU A 8 -1.31 24.08 -0.09
N ILE A 9 -2.59 23.77 -0.29
CA ILE A 9 -3.31 24.09 -1.53
C ILE A 9 -4.48 25.02 -1.21
N HIS A 10 -4.62 26.08 -2.00
CA HIS A 10 -5.69 27.07 -1.88
C HIS A 10 -6.67 27.08 -3.06
N ASP A 11 -6.36 26.33 -4.13
CA ASP A 11 -7.22 26.17 -5.29
C ASP A 11 -7.38 24.69 -5.63
N ILE A 12 -8.61 24.17 -5.55
CA ILE A 12 -8.88 22.76 -5.81
C ILE A 12 -8.70 22.38 -7.29
N SER A 13 -8.59 23.35 -8.21
CA SER A 13 -8.36 23.08 -9.64
C SER A 13 -7.04 22.36 -9.91
N VAL A 14 -6.08 22.45 -8.97
CA VAL A 14 -4.80 21.73 -9.06
C VAL A 14 -4.92 20.25 -8.66
N LEU A 15 -6.03 19.86 -8.04
CA LEU A 15 -6.27 18.52 -7.50
C LEU A 15 -7.14 17.64 -8.39
N TYR A 16 -8.02 18.24 -9.20
CA TYR A 16 -9.04 17.54 -9.97
C TYR A 16 -9.00 17.96 -11.44
N SER A 17 -9.21 16.99 -12.33
CA SER A 17 -9.39 17.21 -13.76
C SER A 17 -10.66 18.01 -14.06
N GLY A 18 -10.68 18.70 -15.22
CA GLY A 18 -11.69 19.70 -15.57
C GLY A 18 -13.15 19.24 -15.42
N HIS A 19 -13.45 17.97 -15.71
CA HIS A 19 -14.82 17.43 -15.58
C HIS A 19 -15.20 17.10 -14.13
N LYS A 20 -14.24 16.80 -13.24
CA LYS A 20 -14.49 16.53 -11.81
C LYS A 20 -14.51 17.79 -10.93
N ILE A 21 -13.94 18.92 -11.39
CA ILE A 21 -13.87 20.17 -10.60
C ILE A 21 -15.24 20.62 -10.09
N ALA A 22 -16.28 20.59 -10.93
CA ALA A 22 -17.62 21.04 -10.53
C ALA A 22 -18.19 20.19 -9.38
N CYS A 23 -18.15 18.86 -9.52
CA CYS A 23 -18.59 17.93 -8.47
C CYS A 23 -17.75 18.08 -7.19
N ALA A 24 -16.43 18.26 -7.33
CA ALA A 24 -15.54 18.50 -6.21
C ALA A 24 -15.91 19.80 -5.46
N ARG A 25 -16.15 20.92 -6.17
CA ARG A 25 -16.57 22.19 -5.54
C ARG A 25 -17.83 22.00 -4.69
N THR A 26 -18.84 21.31 -5.22
CA THR A 26 -20.08 21.03 -4.49
C THR A 26 -19.81 20.20 -3.24
N ARG A 27 -19.02 19.12 -3.35
CA ARG A 27 -18.67 18.26 -2.21
C ARG A 27 -17.88 19.01 -1.12
N TRP A 28 -16.93 19.85 -1.50
CA TRP A 28 -16.15 20.66 -0.55
C TRP A 28 -17.03 21.71 0.14
N ALA A 29 -17.94 22.36 -0.59
CA ALA A 29 -18.87 23.33 -0.02
C ALA A 29 -19.86 22.68 0.96
N ASP A 30 -20.42 21.52 0.61
CA ASP A 30 -21.28 20.74 1.49
C ASP A 30 -20.53 20.32 2.77
N LEU A 31 -19.32 19.78 2.64
CA LEU A 31 -18.49 19.42 3.80
C LEU A 31 -18.26 20.60 4.76
N LEU A 32 -17.96 21.79 4.23
CA LEU A 32 -17.78 22.99 5.06
C LEU A 32 -19.08 23.42 5.75
N ALA A 33 -20.21 23.43 5.02
CA ALA A 33 -21.50 23.82 5.56
C ALA A 33 -21.99 22.86 6.65
N GLN A 34 -21.84 21.55 6.43
CA GLN A 34 -22.20 20.52 7.40
C GLN A 34 -21.29 20.54 8.63
N PHE A 35 -20.00 20.84 8.45
CA PHE A 35 -19.08 21.03 9.58
C PHE A 35 -19.54 22.20 10.46
N GLU A 36 -19.86 23.34 9.85
CA GLU A 36 -20.33 24.53 10.56
C GLU A 36 -21.67 24.28 11.25
N CYS A 37 -22.58 23.54 10.61
CA CYS A 37 -23.85 23.11 11.22
C CYS A 37 -23.64 22.18 12.43
N LEU A 38 -22.71 21.22 12.33
CA LEU A 38 -22.49 20.21 13.36
C LEU A 38 -21.73 20.77 14.58
N TYR A 39 -20.75 21.64 14.36
CA TYR A 39 -19.84 22.12 15.40
C TYR A 39 -20.01 23.60 15.77
N GLY A 40 -20.89 24.33 15.09
CA GLY A 40 -21.16 25.76 15.37
C GLY A 40 -19.99 26.69 15.04
N ARG A 41 -18.99 26.21 14.31
CA ARG A 41 -17.81 26.98 13.84
C ARG A 41 -17.29 26.41 12.53
N ARG A 42 -16.57 27.24 11.78
CA ARG A 42 -15.87 26.79 10.58
C ARG A 42 -14.67 25.89 10.92
N PRO A 43 -14.32 24.94 10.04
CA PRO A 43 -13.07 24.19 10.18
C PRO A 43 -11.88 25.12 9.93
N ASP A 44 -10.76 24.83 10.59
CA ASP A 44 -9.51 25.57 10.42
C ASP A 44 -8.81 25.19 9.10
N TYR A 45 -8.98 23.94 8.65
CA TYR A 45 -8.45 23.43 7.37
C TYR A 45 -9.17 22.14 6.94
N ILE A 46 -8.87 21.68 5.72
CA ILE A 46 -9.26 20.36 5.20
C ILE A 46 -8.00 19.57 4.88
N ALA A 47 -7.88 18.37 5.46
CA ALA A 47 -6.91 17.37 5.03
C ALA A 47 -7.49 16.53 3.89
N ARG A 48 -6.63 16.14 2.94
CA ARG A 48 -6.99 15.31 1.78
C ARG A 48 -5.97 14.18 1.63
N SER A 49 -6.45 12.99 1.25
CA SER A 49 -5.61 11.91 0.73
C SER A 49 -6.35 11.12 -0.35
N PRO A 50 -5.76 10.92 -1.55
CA PRO A 50 -6.39 10.16 -2.64
C PRO A 50 -6.37 8.65 -2.39
N GLY A 51 -7.32 7.94 -3.00
CA GLY A 51 -7.18 6.51 -3.23
C GLY A 51 -6.15 6.23 -4.33
N ARG A 52 -6.00 4.96 -4.71
CA ARG A 52 -5.02 4.56 -5.74
C ARG A 52 -5.47 3.33 -6.52
N VAL A 53 -4.97 3.22 -7.75
CA VAL A 53 -5.00 1.99 -8.54
C VAL A 53 -3.57 1.49 -8.70
N ASN A 54 -3.37 0.17 -8.61
CA ASN A 54 -2.10 -0.44 -8.97
C ASN A 54 -2.16 -0.85 -10.44
N LEU A 55 -1.18 -0.44 -11.26
CA LEU A 55 -1.19 -0.79 -12.68
C LEU A 55 -0.62 -2.19 -12.89
N ILE A 56 0.46 -2.51 -12.17
CA ILE A 56 1.13 -3.80 -12.19
C ILE A 56 2.03 -3.92 -10.95
N GLY A 57 2.26 -5.15 -10.47
CA GLY A 57 2.97 -5.41 -9.21
C GLY A 57 2.04 -5.77 -8.07
N GLU A 58 1.04 -6.63 -8.28
CA GLU A 58 0.10 -7.00 -7.22
C GLU A 58 0.74 -8.01 -6.24
N HIS A 59 0.49 -7.86 -4.93
CA HIS A 59 0.94 -8.81 -3.91
C HIS A 59 2.47 -9.06 -3.80
N ILE A 60 3.30 -8.12 -4.26
CA ILE A 60 4.76 -8.20 -4.16
C ILE A 60 5.39 -7.13 -3.26
N ASP A 61 4.62 -6.14 -2.82
CA ASP A 61 5.10 -5.02 -1.99
C ASP A 61 5.60 -5.50 -0.62
N TYR A 62 4.85 -6.37 0.07
CA TYR A 62 5.30 -7.00 1.32
C TYR A 62 6.38 -8.07 1.13
N ALA A 63 6.64 -8.49 -0.12
CA ALA A 63 7.79 -9.34 -0.46
C ALA A 63 9.06 -8.52 -0.73
N GLY A 64 8.96 -7.19 -0.68
CA GLY A 64 10.04 -6.22 -0.79
C GLY A 64 10.34 -5.75 -2.22
N PHE A 65 9.55 -6.17 -3.20
CA PHE A 65 9.73 -5.86 -4.62
C PHE A 65 9.04 -4.55 -5.04
N GLY A 66 9.45 -4.00 -6.18
CA GLY A 66 8.94 -2.73 -6.67
C GLY A 66 7.51 -2.85 -7.23
N VAL A 67 6.71 -1.79 -7.11
CA VAL A 67 5.34 -1.76 -7.64
C VAL A 67 5.08 -0.48 -8.42
N LEU A 68 4.08 -0.48 -9.30
CA LEU A 68 3.77 0.63 -10.20
C LEU A 68 2.32 1.15 -10.07
N PRO A 69 1.93 1.73 -8.93
CA PRO A 69 0.61 2.33 -8.77
C PRO A 69 0.54 3.78 -9.27
N MET A 70 -0.69 4.32 -9.30
CA MET A 70 -0.94 5.76 -9.42
C MET A 70 -2.11 6.17 -8.51
N ALA A 71 -2.02 7.38 -7.94
CA ALA A 71 -3.13 7.97 -7.21
C ALA A 71 -4.27 8.32 -8.17
N ILE A 72 -5.51 8.12 -7.71
CA ILE A 72 -6.71 8.53 -8.45
C ILE A 72 -7.28 9.83 -7.87
N GLU A 73 -8.22 10.44 -8.58
CA GLU A 73 -8.83 11.71 -8.14
C GLU A 73 -9.81 11.52 -6.98
N ASP A 74 -10.41 10.33 -6.87
CA ASP A 74 -11.28 9.97 -5.76
C ASP A 74 -10.47 9.89 -4.46
N ASP A 75 -11.00 10.50 -3.40
CA ASP A 75 -10.22 10.82 -2.20
C ASP A 75 -11.03 10.78 -0.91
N CYS A 76 -10.30 10.79 0.20
CA CYS A 76 -10.79 11.07 1.54
C CYS A 76 -10.52 12.53 1.90
N LEU A 77 -11.57 13.24 2.34
CA LEU A 77 -11.50 14.60 2.87
C LEU A 77 -11.87 14.58 4.35
N ILE A 78 -11.11 15.31 5.16
CA ILE A 78 -11.40 15.52 6.59
C ILE A 78 -11.33 17.01 6.87
N ALA A 79 -12.48 17.63 7.13
CA ALA A 79 -12.55 18.99 7.66
C ALA A 79 -12.23 18.95 9.16
N VAL A 80 -11.33 19.81 9.61
CA VAL A 80 -10.79 19.78 10.98
C VAL A 80 -10.86 21.15 11.63
N ALA A 81 -11.33 21.20 12.88
CA ALA A 81 -11.02 22.28 13.81
C ALA A 81 -10.16 21.74 14.95
N THR A 82 -9.05 22.42 15.23
CA THR A 82 -8.16 22.09 16.35
C THR A 82 -8.77 22.63 17.64
N THR A 83 -8.74 21.84 18.70
CA THR A 83 -9.29 22.21 20.01
C THR A 83 -8.25 22.08 21.11
N ASP A 84 -8.41 22.89 22.15
CA ASP A 84 -7.75 22.79 23.44
C ASP A 84 -8.54 21.91 24.43
N ALA A 85 -9.38 21.01 23.89
CA ALA A 85 -10.26 20.16 24.69
C ALA A 85 -9.47 19.36 25.74
N PRO A 86 -10.04 19.14 26.95
CA PRO A 86 -9.43 18.29 27.95
C PRO A 86 -9.05 16.93 27.37
N GLN A 87 -7.88 16.42 27.78
CA GLN A 87 -7.38 15.10 27.37
C GLN A 87 -7.19 14.93 25.85
N ALA A 88 -7.14 16.02 25.08
CA ALA A 88 -7.00 15.97 23.62
C ALA A 88 -8.09 15.15 22.92
N GLU A 89 -9.35 15.28 23.39
CA GLU A 89 -10.51 14.61 22.80
C GLU A 89 -10.60 14.83 21.28
N VAL A 90 -10.79 13.73 20.55
CA VAL A 90 -11.08 13.72 19.12
C VAL A 90 -12.53 13.30 18.92
N ARG A 91 -13.32 14.17 18.28
CA ARG A 91 -14.67 13.86 17.82
C ARG A 91 -14.65 13.62 16.33
N LEU A 92 -15.14 12.47 15.90
CA LEU A 92 -15.11 12.02 14.53
C LEU A 92 -16.53 11.74 14.04
N SER A 93 -16.94 12.45 12.99
CA SER A 93 -18.22 12.26 12.31
C SER A 93 -18.01 12.04 10.82
N ASN A 94 -19.03 11.50 10.15
CA ASN A 94 -19.00 11.21 8.71
C ASN A 94 -20.26 11.74 8.05
N LEU A 95 -20.14 12.28 6.83
CA LEU A 95 -21.31 12.71 6.04
C LEU A 95 -22.15 11.53 5.55
N ASN A 96 -21.55 10.35 5.41
CA ASN A 96 -22.29 9.16 5.06
C ASN A 96 -22.84 8.51 6.35
N PRO A 97 -24.18 8.45 6.53
CA PRO A 97 -24.82 8.00 7.77
C PRO A 97 -24.59 6.51 8.07
N LYS A 98 -24.09 5.72 7.12
CA LYS A 98 -23.65 4.34 7.36
C LYS A 98 -22.52 4.26 8.38
N TYR A 99 -21.72 5.32 8.52
CA TYR A 99 -20.57 5.37 9.42
C TYR A 99 -20.93 6.17 10.67
N GLU A 100 -21.14 5.46 11.77
CA GLU A 100 -21.49 6.06 13.07
C GLU A 100 -20.40 7.00 13.57
N SER A 101 -20.79 8.07 14.27
CA SER A 101 -19.83 8.99 14.89
C SER A 101 -19.09 8.29 16.05
N ALA A 102 -17.84 8.68 16.26
CA ALA A 102 -16.98 8.14 17.31
C ALA A 102 -16.32 9.28 18.07
N ILE A 103 -16.05 9.05 19.36
CA ILE A 103 -15.26 9.94 20.20
C ILE A 103 -14.19 9.09 20.85
N PHE A 104 -12.95 9.55 20.82
CA PHE A 104 -11.85 8.93 21.55
C PHE A 104 -10.91 9.99 22.10
N HIS A 105 -10.19 9.65 23.15
CA HIS A 105 -9.12 10.45 23.73
C HIS A 105 -7.93 9.54 24.02
N PRO A 106 -6.68 10.02 23.84
CA PRO A 106 -5.52 9.27 24.27
C PRO A 106 -5.52 9.07 25.79
N ASN A 107 -5.30 7.83 26.23
CA ASN A 107 -5.02 7.50 27.62
C ASN A 107 -3.55 7.79 27.93
N LEU A 108 -3.23 8.20 29.15
CA LEU A 108 -1.83 8.39 29.56
C LEU A 108 -1.26 7.08 30.12
N LYS A 109 -0.25 6.52 29.44
CA LYS A 109 0.58 5.44 29.97
C LYS A 109 1.92 6.04 30.41
N GLY A 110 1.99 6.46 31.67
CA GLY A 110 3.06 7.33 32.15
C GLY A 110 2.90 8.73 31.55
N HIS A 111 3.93 9.25 30.88
CA HIS A 111 3.90 10.54 30.17
C HIS A 111 3.53 10.42 28.68
N GLN A 112 3.28 9.20 28.18
CA GLN A 112 2.98 8.97 26.77
C GLN A 112 1.48 8.80 26.53
N PRO A 113 0.88 9.59 25.62
CA PRO A 113 -0.47 9.35 25.15
C PRO A 113 -0.53 8.09 24.28
N VAL A 114 -1.43 7.18 24.62
CA VAL A 114 -1.65 5.90 23.94
C VAL A 114 -3.12 5.75 23.59
N ILE A 115 -3.39 5.27 22.37
CA ILE A 115 -4.75 4.92 21.93
C ILE A 115 -4.80 3.41 21.73
N ASP A 116 -5.71 2.77 22.46
CA ASP A 116 -5.99 1.36 22.28
C ASP A 116 -6.92 1.18 21.07
N ILE A 117 -6.45 0.40 20.10
CA ILE A 117 -7.20 0.04 18.91
C ILE A 117 -7.45 -1.45 19.01
N ASN A 118 -8.72 -1.85 19.05
CA ASN A 118 -9.09 -3.26 19.00
C ASN A 118 -9.22 -3.71 17.52
N PRO A 119 -8.27 -4.49 16.98
CA PRO A 119 -8.31 -4.93 15.59
C PRO A 119 -9.45 -5.94 15.33
N GLU A 120 -10.01 -6.58 16.36
CA GLU A 120 -11.16 -7.48 16.23
C GLU A 120 -12.47 -6.72 16.04
N ASN A 121 -12.51 -5.44 16.41
CA ASN A 121 -13.66 -4.57 16.18
C ASN A 121 -13.48 -3.77 14.90
N HIS A 122 -14.06 -4.22 13.79
CA HIS A 122 -13.84 -3.64 12.46
C HIS A 122 -14.63 -2.33 12.20
N VAL A 123 -14.55 -1.37 13.12
CA VAL A 123 -15.17 -0.04 12.97
C VAL A 123 -14.30 0.93 12.16
N TRP A 124 -14.92 1.79 11.37
CA TRP A 124 -14.22 2.71 10.46
C TRP A 124 -13.33 3.73 11.21
N SER A 125 -13.72 4.11 12.42
CA SER A 125 -12.97 5.06 13.26
C SER A 125 -11.59 4.52 13.66
N ASN A 126 -11.37 3.20 13.65
CA ASN A 126 -10.07 2.60 13.92
C ASN A 126 -9.01 3.02 12.90
N TYR A 127 -9.37 3.26 11.64
CA TYR A 127 -8.41 3.74 10.62
C TYR A 127 -7.96 5.17 10.90
N PHE A 128 -8.88 6.04 11.36
CA PHE A 128 -8.50 7.39 11.80
C PHE A 128 -7.62 7.31 13.06
N ALA A 129 -8.05 6.53 14.05
CA ALA A 129 -7.32 6.34 15.30
C ALA A 129 -5.92 5.78 15.07
N ALA A 130 -5.76 4.86 14.11
CA ALA A 130 -4.46 4.32 13.70
C ALA A 130 -3.53 5.40 13.18
N GLY A 131 -3.99 6.23 12.24
CA GLY A 131 -3.21 7.35 11.69
C GLY A 131 -2.85 8.40 12.75
N TYR A 132 -3.80 8.76 13.62
CA TYR A 132 -3.54 9.64 14.76
C TYR A 132 -2.47 9.05 15.68
N ARG A 133 -2.67 7.81 16.14
CA ARG A 133 -1.79 7.10 17.08
C ARG A 133 -0.36 7.03 16.55
N GLY A 134 -0.19 6.55 15.32
CA GLY A 134 1.15 6.36 14.75
C GLY A 134 1.91 7.68 14.62
N LEU A 135 1.24 8.79 14.29
CA LEU A 135 1.87 10.10 14.27
C LEU A 135 2.27 10.57 15.68
N ILE A 136 1.35 10.48 16.66
CA ILE A 136 1.62 10.92 18.04
C ILE A 136 2.78 10.14 18.66
N GLU A 137 2.82 8.82 18.45
CA GLU A 137 3.89 7.94 18.94
C GLU A 137 5.23 8.23 18.24
N GLU A 138 5.27 8.30 16.91
CA GLU A 138 6.52 8.52 16.16
C GLU A 138 7.13 9.89 16.47
N LEU A 139 6.30 10.94 16.51
CA LEU A 139 6.75 12.30 16.81
C LEU A 139 6.90 12.58 18.32
N LYS A 140 6.58 11.60 19.18
CA LYS A 140 6.65 11.70 20.64
C LYS A 140 5.95 12.95 21.16
N ILE A 141 4.69 13.14 20.79
CA ILE A 141 3.90 14.30 21.19
C ILE A 141 3.25 13.98 22.54
N GLU A 142 3.71 14.61 23.62
CA GLU A 142 3.28 14.29 24.99
C GLU A 142 1.91 14.87 25.35
N SER A 143 1.56 16.01 24.76
CA SER A 143 0.30 16.70 25.01
C SER A 143 -0.34 17.11 23.68
N PRO A 144 -0.98 16.19 22.96
CA PRO A 144 -1.61 16.52 21.67
C PRO A 144 -2.76 17.52 21.85
N ASN A 145 -3.11 18.23 20.77
CA ASN A 145 -4.36 18.96 20.66
C ASN A 145 -5.52 18.00 20.39
N GLY A 146 -6.71 18.37 20.88
CA GLY A 146 -7.96 17.74 20.47
C GLY A 146 -8.38 18.18 19.07
N MET A 147 -9.36 17.48 18.50
CA MET A 147 -9.80 17.72 17.12
C MET A 147 -11.32 17.49 16.98
N LEU A 148 -11.99 18.37 16.24
CA LEU A 148 -13.32 18.12 15.68
C LEU A 148 -13.13 17.77 14.20
N CYS A 149 -13.58 16.59 13.80
CA CYS A 149 -13.33 16.02 12.48
C CYS A 149 -14.64 15.62 11.80
N LEU A 150 -14.89 16.16 10.60
CA LEU A 150 -15.97 15.69 9.72
C LEU A 150 -15.37 15.10 8.44
N MET A 151 -15.69 13.84 8.16
CA MET A 151 -15.19 13.12 7.00
C MET A 151 -16.19 13.11 5.83
N SER A 152 -15.66 13.24 4.62
CA SER A 152 -16.33 12.92 3.36
C SER A 152 -15.43 12.00 2.54
N GLY A 153 -15.86 10.79 2.20
CA GLY A 153 -15.11 9.85 1.37
C GLY A 153 -15.76 9.62 0.00
N ALA A 154 -14.97 9.67 -1.07
CA ALA A 154 -15.42 9.34 -2.43
C ALA A 154 -14.73 8.08 -3.00
N VAL A 155 -13.66 7.58 -2.38
CA VAL A 155 -13.03 6.32 -2.78
C VAL A 155 -14.02 5.16 -2.55
N PRO A 156 -14.37 4.38 -3.58
CA PRO A 156 -15.26 3.22 -3.42
C PRO A 156 -14.72 2.24 -2.37
N THR A 157 -15.53 1.98 -1.33
CA THR A 157 -15.14 1.10 -0.22
C THR A 157 -15.17 -0.36 -0.66
N GLY A 158 -14.14 -1.12 -0.29
CA GLY A 158 -14.06 -2.55 -0.60
C GLY A 158 -13.80 -2.89 -2.07
N ALA A 159 -13.60 -1.88 -2.94
CA ALA A 159 -13.40 -2.06 -4.38
C ALA A 159 -11.93 -2.17 -4.81
N GLY A 160 -11.02 -2.46 -3.87
CA GLY A 160 -9.58 -2.56 -4.17
C GLY A 160 -8.85 -1.23 -4.40
N LEU A 161 -9.50 -0.07 -4.22
CA LEU A 161 -8.93 1.28 -4.47
C LEU A 161 -8.31 1.96 -3.24
N SER A 162 -8.05 1.19 -2.18
CA SER A 162 -7.40 1.63 -0.94
C SER A 162 -8.10 2.76 -0.19
N SER A 163 -9.42 2.66 -0.05
CA SER A 163 -10.20 3.59 0.78
C SER A 163 -9.72 3.60 2.25
N SER A 164 -9.28 2.46 2.79
CA SER A 164 -8.71 2.36 4.15
C SER A 164 -7.41 3.16 4.29
N SER A 165 -6.46 2.93 3.39
CA SER A 165 -5.16 3.61 3.42
C SER A 165 -5.30 5.10 3.12
N ALA A 166 -6.24 5.50 2.25
CA ALA A 166 -6.57 6.90 2.03
C ALA A 166 -7.08 7.56 3.32
N LEU A 167 -7.92 6.88 4.11
CA LEU A 167 -8.36 7.38 5.41
C LEU A 167 -7.20 7.47 6.42
N VAL A 168 -6.36 6.44 6.54
CA VAL A 168 -5.19 6.46 7.44
C VAL A 168 -4.24 7.60 7.08
N CYS A 169 -3.91 7.77 5.80
CA CYS A 169 -3.06 8.86 5.32
C CYS A 169 -3.70 10.24 5.55
N CYS A 170 -5.01 10.36 5.32
CA CYS A 170 -5.74 11.60 5.58
C CYS A 170 -5.77 11.93 7.07
N ALA A 171 -5.91 10.95 7.95
CA ALA A 171 -5.83 11.12 9.40
C ALA A 171 -4.41 11.53 9.86
N VAL A 172 -3.35 10.97 9.27
CA VAL A 172 -1.96 11.39 9.50
C VAL A 172 -1.76 12.86 9.08
N ASN A 173 -2.19 13.25 7.88
CA ASN A 173 -2.12 14.63 7.38
C ASN A 173 -2.95 15.60 8.24
N ALA A 174 -4.14 15.16 8.66
CA ALA A 174 -5.01 15.93 9.54
C ALA A 174 -4.32 16.15 10.89
N THR A 175 -3.77 15.11 11.49
CA THR A 175 -3.18 15.17 12.82
C THR A 175 -1.89 16.00 12.81
N VAL A 176 -1.01 15.84 11.81
CA VAL A 176 0.26 16.60 11.78
C VAL A 176 0.02 18.11 11.68
N LYS A 177 -1.01 18.53 10.94
CA LYS A 177 -1.41 19.94 10.84
C LYS A 177 -2.00 20.46 12.16
N ALA A 178 -2.82 19.68 12.85
CA ALA A 178 -3.37 20.04 14.16
C ALA A 178 -2.28 20.24 15.22
N GLN A 179 -1.17 19.49 15.11
CA GLN A 179 -0.06 19.55 16.06
C GLN A 179 1.07 20.50 15.65
N GLU A 180 0.97 21.17 14.50
CA GLU A 180 2.05 21.99 13.92
C GLU A 180 2.59 23.05 14.91
N MET A 181 1.70 23.77 15.59
CA MET A 181 2.11 24.83 16.53
C MET A 181 2.84 24.27 17.75
N LYS A 182 2.43 23.11 18.27
CA LYS A 182 3.10 22.43 19.38
C LYS A 182 4.45 21.86 18.98
N LEU A 183 4.56 21.29 17.77
CA LEU A 183 5.83 20.82 17.21
C LEU A 183 6.82 21.99 17.08
N LYS A 184 6.38 23.12 16.52
CA LYS A 184 7.19 24.34 16.40
C LYS A 184 7.63 24.88 17.76
N ALA A 185 6.72 24.97 18.73
CA ALA A 185 7.03 25.44 20.08
C ALA A 185 8.04 24.53 20.81
N ALA A 186 8.01 23.22 20.53
CA ALA A 186 8.97 22.25 21.05
C ALA A 186 10.30 22.20 20.26
N GLY A 187 10.48 23.06 19.25
CA GLY A 187 11.68 23.06 18.40
C GLY A 187 11.83 21.81 17.52
N LYS A 188 10.75 21.04 17.32
CA LYS A 188 10.76 19.85 16.47
C LYS A 188 10.52 20.24 15.00
N PRO A 189 11.33 19.75 14.04
CA PRO A 189 11.08 20.00 12.63
C PRO A 189 9.77 19.33 12.20
N MET A 190 9.13 19.89 11.18
CA MET A 190 7.97 19.24 10.57
C MET A 190 8.45 18.03 9.76
N PRO A 191 7.77 16.86 9.87
CA PRO A 191 8.11 15.70 9.07
C PRO A 191 7.90 15.97 7.58
N SER A 192 8.77 15.41 6.77
CA SER A 192 8.65 15.36 5.32
C SER A 192 7.48 14.47 4.89
N ALA A 193 7.02 14.64 3.65
CA ALA A 193 6.01 13.76 3.07
C ALA A 193 6.45 12.29 3.06
N HIS A 194 7.75 12.03 2.91
CA HIS A 194 8.31 10.67 2.96
C HIS A 194 8.20 10.06 4.37
N GLU A 195 8.56 10.82 5.41
CA GLU A 195 8.38 10.38 6.80
C GLU A 195 6.91 10.15 7.13
N LEU A 196 6.00 11.01 6.67
CA LEU A 196 4.56 10.82 6.85
C LEU A 196 4.06 9.56 6.13
N ALA A 197 4.56 9.24 4.94
CA ALA A 197 4.25 7.99 4.26
C ALA A 197 4.69 6.78 5.09
N VAL A 198 5.92 6.79 5.62
CA VAL A 198 6.43 5.72 6.48
C VAL A 198 5.59 5.58 7.77
N ILE A 199 5.19 6.69 8.38
CA ILE A 199 4.29 6.70 9.55
C ILE A 199 2.96 6.06 9.17
N SER A 200 2.34 6.43 8.05
CA SER A 200 1.07 5.86 7.60
C SER A 200 1.17 4.35 7.34
N ILE A 201 2.25 3.86 6.74
CA ILE A 201 2.49 2.42 6.50
C ILE A 201 2.49 1.65 7.83
N ARG A 202 3.20 2.18 8.84
CA ARG A 202 3.25 1.55 10.17
C ARG A 202 1.91 1.63 10.88
N SER A 203 1.24 2.78 10.77
CA SER A 203 -0.02 3.07 11.43
C SER A 203 -1.13 2.09 11.03
N GLU A 204 -1.30 1.82 9.74
CA GLU A 204 -2.41 0.96 9.27
C GLU A 204 -2.32 -0.46 9.82
N ARG A 205 -1.14 -0.94 10.21
CA ARG A 205 -0.99 -2.27 10.84
C ARG A 205 -1.72 -2.37 12.19
N TYR A 206 -1.99 -1.25 12.86
CA TYR A 206 -2.79 -1.24 14.09
C TYR A 206 -4.23 -1.71 13.89
N VAL A 207 -4.76 -1.69 12.65
CA VAL A 207 -6.12 -2.19 12.36
C VAL A 207 -6.18 -3.69 12.06
N GLY A 208 -5.04 -4.41 12.11
CA GLY A 208 -4.99 -5.87 11.95
C GLY A 208 -4.59 -6.37 10.55
N THR A 209 -4.40 -5.48 9.58
CA THR A 209 -3.93 -5.85 8.23
C THR A 209 -2.41 -5.75 8.11
N MET A 210 -1.75 -6.81 7.64
CA MET A 210 -0.29 -6.85 7.46
C MET A 210 0.15 -6.39 6.07
N GLY A 211 -0.40 -5.26 5.62
CA GLY A 211 -0.08 -4.66 4.32
C GLY A 211 1.39 -4.33 4.14
N GLY A 212 1.82 -4.25 2.88
CA GLY A 212 3.09 -3.61 2.53
C GLY A 212 3.00 -2.09 2.65
N GLY A 213 3.63 -1.36 1.73
CA GLY A 213 3.71 0.11 1.80
C GLY A 213 3.14 0.85 0.59
N MET A 214 2.61 0.11 -0.40
CA MET A 214 2.22 0.66 -1.69
C MET A 214 1.14 1.74 -1.55
N ASP A 215 0.07 1.42 -0.84
CA ASP A 215 -1.14 2.22 -0.81
C ASP A 215 -0.89 3.60 -0.17
N GLN A 216 -0.16 3.62 0.95
CA GLN A 216 0.14 4.82 1.71
C GLN A 216 1.19 5.67 1.01
N ALA A 217 2.26 5.05 0.49
CA ALA A 217 3.27 5.76 -0.29
C ALA A 217 2.66 6.38 -1.55
N CYS A 218 1.79 5.65 -2.26
CA CYS A 218 1.09 6.18 -3.42
C CYS A 218 0.14 7.34 -3.04
N SER A 219 -0.61 7.21 -1.94
CA SER A 219 -1.55 8.25 -1.50
C SER A 219 -0.83 9.57 -1.15
N ILE A 220 0.33 9.49 -0.49
CA ILE A 220 1.05 10.67 0.01
C ILE A 220 2.05 11.25 -1.01
N LEU A 221 2.72 10.42 -1.80
CA LEU A 221 3.88 10.82 -2.60
C LEU A 221 3.59 10.96 -4.10
N SER A 222 2.38 10.65 -4.56
CA SER A 222 2.00 10.81 -5.96
C SER A 222 1.99 12.27 -6.41
N LYS A 223 2.30 12.47 -7.69
CA LYS A 223 2.21 13.77 -8.36
C LYS A 223 1.18 13.71 -9.49
N PRO A 224 0.52 14.83 -9.83
CA PRO A 224 -0.39 14.88 -10.97
C PRO A 224 0.29 14.40 -12.26
N LYS A 225 -0.45 13.66 -13.09
CA LYS A 225 -0.03 13.18 -14.43
C LYS A 225 1.14 12.20 -14.45
N SER A 226 1.41 11.50 -13.35
CA SER A 226 2.43 10.45 -13.29
C SER A 226 1.93 9.24 -12.50
N ALA A 227 2.32 8.05 -12.94
CA ALA A 227 2.37 6.89 -12.06
C ALA A 227 3.59 7.01 -11.12
N LEU A 228 3.73 6.08 -10.19
CA LEU A 228 4.79 6.07 -9.20
C LEU A 228 5.42 4.68 -9.17
N PHE A 229 6.71 4.57 -9.47
CA PHE A 229 7.46 3.37 -9.16
C PHE A 229 7.91 3.46 -7.70
N ILE A 230 7.48 2.49 -6.89
CA ILE A 230 7.71 2.46 -5.45
C ILE A 230 8.58 1.26 -5.11
N GLU A 231 9.72 1.51 -4.49
CA GLU A 231 10.66 0.51 -3.99
C GLU A 231 10.59 0.49 -2.45
N PHE A 232 10.56 -0.67 -1.81
CA PHE A 232 10.43 -0.79 -0.35
C PHE A 232 11.70 -1.23 0.37
N HIS A 233 12.63 -1.86 -0.36
CA HIS A 233 13.85 -2.44 0.16
C HIS A 233 15.07 -1.92 -0.63
N PRO A 234 16.18 -1.55 0.04
CA PRO A 234 16.40 -1.54 1.50
C PRO A 234 15.71 -0.38 2.22
N VAL A 235 15.31 0.66 1.49
CA VAL A 235 14.59 1.83 2.00
C VAL A 235 13.45 2.18 1.06
N LEU A 236 12.42 2.84 1.58
CA LEU A 236 11.33 3.35 0.75
C LEU A 236 11.88 4.39 -0.24
N LYS A 237 11.72 4.17 -1.54
CA LYS A 237 12.08 5.12 -2.59
C LYS A 237 10.94 5.22 -3.59
N VAL A 238 10.69 6.42 -4.08
CA VAL A 238 9.63 6.68 -5.05
C VAL A 238 10.20 7.44 -6.24
N THR A 239 9.87 6.96 -7.44
CA THR A 239 10.29 7.55 -8.71
C THR A 239 9.06 7.80 -9.57
N PRO A 240 8.71 9.06 -9.91
CA PRO A 240 7.60 9.32 -10.81
C PRO A 240 7.83 8.65 -12.18
N VAL A 241 6.81 7.97 -12.69
CA VAL A 241 6.82 7.35 -14.01
C VAL A 241 5.82 8.09 -14.89
N THR A 242 6.33 8.72 -15.94
CA THR A 242 5.54 9.46 -16.92
C THR A 242 5.23 8.59 -18.12
N PHE A 243 3.97 8.63 -18.58
CA PHE A 243 3.59 7.91 -19.78
C PHE A 243 4.02 8.66 -21.05
N PRO A 244 4.40 7.94 -22.13
CA PRO A 244 4.68 8.56 -23.41
C PRO A 244 3.42 9.18 -24.00
N SER A 245 3.60 10.21 -24.83
CA SER A 245 2.48 10.82 -25.57
C SER A 245 2.06 9.90 -26.72
N THR A 246 0.81 9.44 -26.68
CA THR A 246 0.23 8.52 -27.68
C THR A 246 -0.97 9.13 -28.39
N ARG A 247 -1.39 8.51 -29.49
CA ARG A 247 -2.66 8.82 -30.18
C ARG A 247 -3.44 7.53 -30.45
N PRO A 248 -4.61 7.31 -29.80
CA PRO A 248 -5.21 8.15 -28.74
C PRO A 248 -4.33 8.23 -27.48
N SER A 249 -4.61 9.17 -26.58
CA SER A 249 -3.90 9.25 -25.29
C SER A 249 -4.17 8.01 -24.43
N ILE A 250 -3.16 7.55 -23.68
CA ILE A 250 -3.32 6.46 -22.71
C ILE A 250 -4.42 6.82 -21.70
N ALA A 251 -5.32 5.87 -21.48
CA ALA A 251 -6.32 5.92 -20.43
C ALA A 251 -6.41 4.54 -19.76
N PHE A 252 -6.51 4.53 -18.43
CA PHE A 252 -6.79 3.34 -17.65
C PHE A 252 -8.22 3.44 -17.13
N VAL A 253 -9.06 2.47 -17.48
CA VAL A 253 -10.47 2.44 -17.06
C VAL A 253 -10.59 1.55 -15.84
N ILE A 254 -11.15 2.08 -14.75
CA ILE A 254 -11.41 1.33 -13.53
C ILE A 254 -12.87 0.88 -13.56
N ALA A 255 -13.09 -0.43 -13.62
CA ALA A 255 -14.42 -1.04 -13.53
C ALA A 255 -14.53 -1.82 -12.21
N ASN A 256 -15.61 -1.60 -11.47
CA ASN A 256 -15.83 -2.20 -10.16
C ASN A 256 -16.70 -3.45 -10.31
N THR A 257 -16.25 -4.58 -9.78
CA THR A 257 -17.02 -5.84 -9.78
C THR A 257 -18.27 -5.78 -8.90
N LEU A 258 -18.37 -4.77 -8.03
CA LEU A 258 -19.40 -4.61 -7.01
C LEU A 258 -19.35 -5.68 -5.91
N VAL A 259 -18.39 -6.61 -5.98
CA VAL A 259 -18.08 -7.57 -4.91
C VAL A 259 -17.28 -6.86 -3.83
N THR A 260 -17.80 -6.86 -2.61
CA THR A 260 -17.12 -6.21 -1.49
C THR A 260 -15.95 -7.07 -1.01
N SER A 261 -14.73 -6.55 -1.14
CA SER A 261 -13.53 -7.14 -0.53
C SER A 261 -13.35 -6.59 0.89
N ASP A 262 -13.88 -7.31 1.89
CA ASP A 262 -13.62 -7.01 3.30
C ASP A 262 -12.26 -7.58 3.73
N LYS A 263 -11.20 -6.79 3.48
CA LYS A 263 -9.81 -7.18 3.72
C LYS A 263 -9.53 -7.53 5.19
N ALA A 264 -10.15 -6.83 6.13
CA ALA A 264 -9.89 -7.06 7.56
C ALA A 264 -10.56 -8.35 8.04
N VAL A 265 -11.80 -8.60 7.62
CA VAL A 265 -12.54 -9.81 7.99
C VAL A 265 -11.96 -11.06 7.33
N THR A 266 -11.63 -10.99 6.04
CA THR A 266 -11.13 -12.14 5.27
C THR A 266 -9.61 -12.32 5.33
N ALA A 267 -8.90 -11.42 6.01
CA ALA A 267 -7.44 -11.43 6.11
C ALA A 267 -6.86 -12.79 6.54
N PRO A 268 -7.39 -13.49 7.56
CA PRO A 268 -6.81 -14.75 8.05
C PRO A 268 -6.74 -15.87 7.00
N VAL A 269 -7.69 -15.92 6.06
CA VAL A 269 -7.77 -16.94 5.00
C VAL A 269 -7.29 -16.43 3.64
N ARG A 270 -7.14 -15.11 3.48
CA ARG A 270 -6.70 -14.45 2.24
C ARG A 270 -5.42 -13.66 2.46
N TYR A 271 -5.53 -12.37 2.74
CA TYR A 271 -4.40 -11.43 2.70
C TYR A 271 -3.24 -11.83 3.62
N ASN A 272 -3.49 -12.02 4.92
CA ASN A 272 -2.45 -12.36 5.89
C ASN A 272 -1.88 -13.76 5.63
N LEU A 273 -2.68 -14.71 5.12
CA LEU A 273 -2.21 -16.02 4.72
C LEU A 273 -1.16 -15.92 3.60
N ARG A 274 -1.42 -15.11 2.56
CA ARG A 274 -0.47 -14.90 1.45
C ARG A 274 0.86 -14.29 1.93
N VAL A 275 0.81 -13.38 2.90
CA VAL A 275 2.01 -12.82 3.55
C VAL A 275 2.81 -13.92 4.25
N VAL A 276 2.15 -14.84 4.96
CA VAL A 276 2.85 -15.96 5.63
C VAL A 276 3.42 -16.95 4.62
N GLU A 277 2.68 -17.31 3.58
CA GLU A 277 3.15 -18.22 2.51
C GLU A 277 4.40 -17.66 1.81
N THR A 278 4.41 -16.37 1.46
CA THR A 278 5.57 -15.74 0.81
C THR A 278 6.79 -15.65 1.73
N ARG A 279 6.59 -15.37 3.03
CA ARG A 279 7.69 -15.37 4.01
C ARG A 279 8.23 -16.77 4.29
N GLY A 280 7.37 -17.78 4.35
CA GLY A 280 7.76 -19.19 4.46
C GLY A 280 8.59 -19.63 3.26
N ALA A 281 8.16 -19.30 2.04
CA ALA A 281 8.91 -19.55 0.83
C ALA A 281 10.28 -18.85 0.82
N ALA A 282 10.33 -17.57 1.21
CA ALA A 282 11.59 -16.83 1.31
C ALA A 282 12.59 -17.50 2.25
N ARG A 283 12.14 -17.90 3.45
CA ARG A 283 13.01 -18.54 4.43
C ARG A 283 13.53 -19.89 3.94
N ILE A 284 12.70 -20.71 3.31
CA ILE A 284 13.12 -22.00 2.74
C ILE A 284 14.15 -21.78 1.63
N LEU A 285 13.87 -20.88 0.68
CA LEU A 285 14.80 -20.55 -0.39
C LEU A 285 16.15 -20.04 0.16
N ALA A 286 16.13 -19.17 1.18
CA ALA A 286 17.35 -18.69 1.81
C ALA A 286 18.21 -19.85 2.35
N ARG A 287 17.59 -20.83 3.02
CA ARG A 287 18.30 -21.99 3.57
C ARG A 287 18.88 -22.89 2.48
N GLU A 288 18.07 -23.25 1.49
CA GLU A 288 18.47 -24.15 0.41
C GLU A 288 19.56 -23.54 -0.50
N LEU A 289 19.61 -22.21 -0.57
CA LEU A 289 20.63 -21.46 -1.31
C LEU A 289 21.84 -21.06 -0.45
N GLY A 290 21.88 -21.40 0.84
CA GLY A 290 22.97 -21.02 1.74
C GLY A 290 23.07 -19.51 2.02
N ILE A 291 21.99 -18.76 1.81
CA ILE A 291 21.93 -17.31 2.05
C ILE A 291 21.83 -17.05 3.56
N PRO A 292 22.68 -16.17 4.13
CA PRO A 292 22.60 -15.77 5.53
C PRO A 292 21.24 -15.16 5.88
N ILE A 293 20.61 -15.67 6.95
CA ILE A 293 19.37 -15.11 7.49
C ILE A 293 19.76 -14.08 8.56
N PRO A 294 19.21 -12.85 8.53
CA PRO A 294 19.51 -11.83 9.53
C PRO A 294 19.19 -12.27 10.97
N ASP A 295 19.83 -11.66 11.97
CA ASP A 295 19.61 -11.95 13.40
C ASP A 295 18.14 -11.83 13.83
N SER A 296 17.38 -10.95 13.16
CA SER A 296 15.93 -10.83 13.37
C SER A 296 15.15 -12.11 13.05
N GLY A 297 15.77 -13.06 12.34
CA GLY A 297 15.18 -14.29 11.84
C GLY A 297 14.22 -14.10 10.66
N LYS A 298 13.94 -12.85 10.25
CA LYS A 298 12.97 -12.49 9.21
C LYS A 298 13.66 -12.24 7.88
N VAL A 299 13.13 -12.87 6.83
CA VAL A 299 13.59 -12.68 5.45
C VAL A 299 12.38 -12.61 4.50
N HIS A 300 12.47 -11.81 3.45
CA HIS A 300 11.49 -11.73 2.37
C HIS A 300 12.11 -12.06 1.01
N LEU A 301 11.29 -12.30 -0.02
CA LEU A 301 11.76 -12.81 -1.32
C LEU A 301 12.75 -11.86 -2.02
N LYS A 302 12.58 -10.54 -1.92
CA LYS A 302 13.56 -9.58 -2.44
C LYS A 302 14.95 -9.72 -1.79
N GLN A 303 15.02 -9.95 -0.48
CA GLN A 303 16.31 -10.17 0.20
C GLN A 303 17.00 -11.45 -0.28
N VAL A 304 16.23 -12.52 -0.54
CA VAL A 304 16.76 -13.76 -1.12
C VAL A 304 17.31 -13.49 -2.51
N PHE A 305 16.57 -12.76 -3.34
CA PHE A 305 17.00 -12.36 -4.68
C PHE A 305 18.29 -11.54 -4.66
N ASP A 306 18.36 -10.51 -3.82
CA ASP A 306 19.53 -9.63 -3.71
C ASP A 306 20.77 -10.41 -3.27
N ALA A 307 20.66 -11.18 -2.18
CA ALA A 307 21.79 -11.95 -1.67
C ALA A 307 22.27 -13.04 -2.65
N TYR A 308 21.35 -13.67 -3.40
CA TYR A 308 21.71 -14.68 -4.39
C TYR A 308 22.53 -14.05 -5.54
N PHE A 309 22.11 -12.90 -6.06
CA PHE A 309 22.79 -12.25 -7.18
C PHE A 309 23.93 -11.29 -6.81
N GLU A 310 24.11 -10.98 -5.53
CA GLU A 310 25.35 -10.33 -5.04
C GLU A 310 26.58 -11.22 -5.21
N THR A 311 26.39 -12.55 -5.13
CA THR A 311 27.49 -13.53 -5.19
C THR A 311 27.56 -14.28 -6.53
N SER A 312 26.60 -14.06 -7.43
CA SER A 312 26.52 -14.75 -8.72
C SER A 312 27.21 -13.96 -9.82
N ASP A 313 28.06 -14.62 -10.61
CA ASP A 313 28.66 -14.04 -11.81
C ASP A 313 27.62 -13.94 -12.94
N CYS A 314 26.90 -12.82 -13.02
CA CYS A 314 26.08 -12.49 -14.18
C CYS A 314 26.88 -11.64 -15.17
N SER A 315 26.98 -12.09 -16.42
CA SER A 315 27.57 -11.27 -17.49
C SER A 315 26.75 -10.00 -17.71
N THR A 316 27.41 -8.85 -17.61
CA THR A 316 26.85 -7.51 -17.79
C THR A 316 27.13 -6.93 -19.18
N GLU A 317 27.88 -7.63 -20.03
CA GLU A 317 28.31 -7.09 -21.33
C GLU A 317 27.12 -6.84 -22.27
N GLY A 318 26.94 -5.58 -22.64
CA GLY A 318 25.97 -5.15 -23.65
C GLY A 318 24.51 -5.10 -23.22
N LYS A 319 24.20 -5.33 -21.93
CA LYS A 319 22.82 -5.34 -21.41
C LYS A 319 22.50 -4.08 -20.62
N SER A 320 21.28 -3.56 -20.81
CA SER A 320 20.72 -2.53 -19.93
C SER A 320 20.43 -3.09 -18.53
N GLU A 321 20.30 -2.20 -17.54
CA GLU A 321 19.95 -2.57 -16.16
C GLU A 321 18.64 -3.37 -16.10
N ALA A 322 17.63 -2.97 -16.87
CA ALA A 322 16.35 -3.67 -16.95
C ALA A 322 16.48 -5.08 -17.56
N GLU A 323 17.26 -5.24 -18.62
CA GLU A 323 17.48 -6.55 -19.25
C GLU A 323 18.19 -7.53 -18.32
N LEU A 324 19.20 -7.05 -17.58
CA LEU A 324 19.89 -7.85 -16.57
C LEU A 324 18.94 -8.27 -15.44
N GLU A 325 18.13 -7.36 -14.94
CA GLU A 325 17.15 -7.65 -13.88
C GLU A 325 16.10 -8.67 -14.34
N ILE A 326 15.61 -8.56 -15.59
CA ILE A 326 14.68 -9.51 -16.18
C ILE A 326 15.28 -10.92 -16.28
N GLU A 327 16.56 -11.04 -16.64
CA GLU A 327 17.25 -12.33 -16.67
C GLU A 327 17.42 -12.93 -15.28
N LYS A 328 17.84 -12.13 -14.29
CA LYS A 328 17.92 -12.54 -12.89
C LYS A 328 16.58 -13.06 -12.37
N LEU A 329 15.48 -12.37 -12.68
CA LEU A 329 14.13 -12.78 -12.27
C LEU A 329 13.67 -14.06 -12.97
N LYS A 330 14.05 -14.28 -14.24
CA LYS A 330 13.84 -15.57 -14.92
C LYS A 330 14.59 -16.69 -14.20
N GLU A 331 15.84 -16.45 -13.82
CA GLU A 331 16.64 -17.44 -13.12
C GLU A 331 16.08 -17.75 -11.72
N MET A 332 15.62 -16.75 -10.96
CA MET A 332 14.87 -17.05 -9.72
C MET A 332 13.61 -17.87 -9.97
N GLY A 333 12.93 -17.65 -11.10
CA GLY A 333 11.81 -18.49 -11.52
C GLY A 333 12.20 -19.95 -11.73
N ASN A 334 13.40 -20.23 -12.24
CA ASN A 334 13.97 -21.57 -12.39
C ASN A 334 14.40 -22.18 -11.04
N ILE A 335 14.95 -21.35 -10.15
CA ILE A 335 15.34 -21.78 -8.81
C ILE A 335 14.12 -22.18 -7.98
N VAL A 336 13.03 -21.41 -8.06
CA VAL A 336 11.74 -21.78 -7.44
C VAL A 336 11.23 -23.11 -8.00
N GLU A 337 11.38 -23.33 -9.31
CA GLU A 337 11.03 -24.60 -9.94
C GLU A 337 11.83 -25.77 -9.37
N ARG A 338 13.15 -25.60 -9.23
CA ARG A 338 14.04 -26.64 -8.72
C ARG A 338 13.81 -26.97 -7.24
N ILE A 339 13.60 -25.95 -6.41
CA ILE A 339 13.55 -26.11 -4.94
C ILE A 339 12.14 -26.37 -4.43
N LEU A 340 11.16 -25.64 -4.97
CA LEU A 340 9.77 -25.69 -4.51
C LEU A 340 8.84 -26.40 -5.52
N GLY A 341 9.31 -26.78 -6.70
CA GLY A 341 8.46 -27.32 -7.77
C GLY A 341 8.17 -28.82 -7.70
N THR A 342 8.47 -29.52 -6.60
CA THR A 342 8.09 -30.93 -6.43
C THR A 342 6.57 -31.10 -6.38
N ASP A 343 6.05 -32.26 -6.80
CA ASP A 343 4.61 -32.54 -6.81
C ASP A 343 3.96 -32.35 -5.43
N GLU A 344 4.66 -32.78 -4.37
CA GLU A 344 4.26 -32.57 -2.98
C GLU A 344 4.06 -31.08 -2.68
N ILE A 345 5.07 -30.24 -2.96
CA ILE A 345 5.02 -28.81 -2.64
C ILE A 345 4.01 -28.06 -3.52
N ARG A 346 3.88 -28.45 -4.80
CA ARG A 346 2.89 -27.90 -5.73
C ARG A 346 1.46 -28.11 -5.25
N SER A 347 1.15 -29.26 -4.66
CA SER A 347 -0.17 -29.56 -4.09
C SER A 347 -0.49 -28.79 -2.80
N GLY A 348 0.53 -28.22 -2.15
CA GLY A 348 0.44 -27.50 -0.88
C GLY A 348 0.85 -28.37 0.30
N ILE A 349 1.59 -27.79 1.24
CA ILE A 349 2.18 -28.52 2.39
C ILE A 349 1.53 -28.13 3.71
N SER A 350 1.61 -29.01 4.72
CA SER A 350 1.14 -28.71 6.08
C SER A 350 2.01 -27.65 6.77
N PHE A 351 1.47 -27.03 7.83
CA PHE A 351 2.22 -26.08 8.66
C PHE A 351 3.49 -26.70 9.24
N THR A 352 3.40 -27.90 9.81
CA THR A 352 4.52 -28.66 10.38
C THR A 352 5.63 -28.87 9.34
N LYS A 353 5.28 -29.26 8.11
CA LYS A 353 6.24 -29.47 7.03
C LYS A 353 6.90 -28.17 6.59
N MET A 354 6.12 -27.10 6.45
CA MET A 354 6.66 -25.76 6.15
C MET A 354 7.67 -25.31 7.21
N CYS A 355 7.35 -25.44 8.50
CA CYS A 355 8.24 -25.08 9.61
C CYS A 355 9.53 -25.91 9.59
N ALA A 356 9.43 -27.22 9.38
CA ALA A 356 10.59 -28.11 9.26
C ALA A 356 11.51 -27.72 8.09
N MET A 357 10.95 -27.45 6.91
CA MET A 357 11.71 -26.96 5.76
C MET A 357 12.31 -25.58 6.01
N ALA A 358 11.60 -24.70 6.74
CA ALA A 358 12.09 -23.40 7.16
C ALA A 358 13.14 -23.48 8.30
N GLY A 359 13.36 -24.67 8.88
CA GLY A 359 14.36 -24.91 9.92
C GLY A 359 14.00 -24.25 11.23
N LEU A 360 12.71 -24.26 11.56
CA LEU A 360 12.14 -23.71 12.79
C LEU A 360 11.15 -24.70 13.37
N SER A 361 11.00 -24.68 14.68
CA SER A 361 9.81 -25.24 15.31
C SER A 361 8.56 -24.42 14.96
N GLU A 362 7.37 -25.00 15.17
CA GLU A 362 6.09 -24.32 14.93
C GLU A 362 5.93 -23.05 15.78
N ASP A 363 6.40 -23.10 17.03
CA ASP A 363 6.36 -21.96 17.96
C ASP A 363 7.29 -20.83 17.51
N GLU A 364 8.51 -21.17 17.08
CA GLU A 364 9.47 -20.18 16.58
C GLU A 364 8.98 -19.54 15.28
N PHE A 365 8.44 -20.34 14.36
CA PHE A 365 7.87 -19.82 13.12
C PHE A 365 6.70 -18.88 13.41
N THR A 366 5.78 -19.30 14.28
CA THR A 366 4.62 -18.49 14.68
C THR A 366 5.06 -17.15 15.25
N ARG A 367 5.98 -17.16 16.22
CA ARG A 367 6.51 -15.94 16.86
C ARG A 367 7.19 -14.99 15.87
N LEU A 368 7.91 -15.51 14.87
CA LEU A 368 8.66 -14.71 13.91
C LEU A 368 7.79 -14.18 12.76
N TYR A 369 6.90 -15.03 12.23
CA TYR A 369 6.28 -14.81 10.93
C TYR A 369 4.77 -14.56 10.98
N ILE A 370 4.08 -14.99 12.03
CA ILE A 370 2.62 -14.88 12.18
C ILE A 370 2.30 -13.78 13.20
N GLN A 371 2.18 -12.54 12.72
CA GLN A 371 1.89 -11.36 13.56
C GLN A 371 0.39 -11.12 13.76
N GLN A 372 -0.43 -11.71 12.89
CA GLN A 372 -1.89 -11.63 12.90
C GLN A 372 -2.45 -13.03 12.63
N PRO A 373 -3.68 -13.34 13.08
CA PRO A 373 -4.27 -14.66 12.89
C PRO A 373 -4.30 -15.07 11.42
N ILE A 374 -4.03 -16.35 11.17
CA ILE A 374 -4.18 -17.01 9.87
C ILE A 374 -4.98 -18.30 10.03
N GLN A 375 -5.64 -18.73 8.95
CA GLN A 375 -6.36 -19.99 8.89
C GLN A 375 -6.07 -20.67 7.56
N ALA A 376 -5.39 -21.82 7.61
CA ALA A 376 -5.07 -22.61 6.43
C ALA A 376 -4.91 -24.09 6.80
N LYS A 377 -5.32 -24.98 5.88
CA LYS A 377 -5.03 -26.42 5.96
C LYS A 377 -3.68 -26.75 5.30
N VAL A 378 -3.38 -26.04 4.21
CA VAL A 378 -2.17 -26.22 3.41
C VAL A 378 -1.61 -24.85 2.99
N PHE A 379 -0.31 -24.81 2.71
CA PHE A 379 0.44 -23.62 2.30
C PHE A 379 1.04 -23.84 0.90
N HIS A 380 0.75 -22.95 -0.04
CA HIS A 380 1.10 -23.08 -1.46
C HIS A 380 2.38 -22.30 -1.83
N LEU A 381 3.50 -22.63 -1.18
CA LEU A 381 4.75 -21.87 -1.26
C LEU A 381 5.28 -21.70 -2.69
N TYR A 382 5.24 -22.77 -3.50
CA TYR A 382 5.65 -22.74 -4.91
C TYR A 382 4.87 -21.69 -5.70
N ARG A 383 3.53 -21.76 -5.65
CA ARG A 383 2.66 -20.87 -6.42
C ARG A 383 2.88 -19.42 -6.02
N ARG A 384 3.00 -19.14 -4.71
CA ARG A 384 3.22 -17.76 -4.21
C ARG A 384 4.58 -17.20 -4.61
N ALA A 385 5.65 -17.98 -4.47
CA ALA A 385 6.99 -17.54 -4.88
C ALA A 385 7.08 -17.35 -6.41
N LYS A 386 6.50 -18.26 -7.19
CA LYS A 386 6.46 -18.18 -8.65
C LYS A 386 5.72 -16.93 -9.12
N HIS A 387 4.56 -16.63 -8.51
CA HIS A 387 3.82 -15.39 -8.75
C HIS A 387 4.72 -14.19 -8.50
N VAL A 388 5.28 -14.05 -7.29
CA VAL A 388 6.05 -12.86 -6.87
C VAL A 388 7.20 -12.55 -7.83
N TYR A 389 8.07 -13.50 -8.16
CA TYR A 389 9.18 -13.24 -9.08
C TYR A 389 8.71 -12.99 -10.53
N SER A 390 7.65 -13.68 -10.97
CA SER A 390 7.09 -13.42 -12.30
C SER A 390 6.42 -12.06 -12.42
N GLU A 391 5.83 -11.58 -11.32
CA GLU A 391 5.13 -10.30 -11.24
C GLU A 391 6.13 -9.14 -11.18
N GLU A 392 7.18 -9.24 -10.37
CA GLU A 392 8.27 -8.25 -10.41
C GLU A 392 8.87 -8.15 -11.82
N ARG A 393 9.06 -9.28 -12.50
CA ARG A 393 9.56 -9.27 -13.88
C ARG A 393 8.65 -8.46 -14.80
N ARG A 394 7.32 -8.59 -14.64
CA ARG A 394 6.36 -7.80 -15.40
C ARG A 394 6.42 -6.31 -15.05
N VAL A 395 6.64 -5.95 -13.78
CA VAL A 395 6.86 -4.56 -13.37
C VAL A 395 8.09 -3.96 -14.07
N VAL A 396 9.23 -4.66 -14.04
CA VAL A 396 10.46 -4.22 -14.71
C VAL A 396 10.24 -4.08 -16.22
N GLN A 397 9.59 -5.05 -16.86
CA GLN A 397 9.26 -5.01 -18.29
C GLN A 397 8.35 -3.84 -18.64
N PHE A 398 7.30 -3.61 -17.85
CA PHE A 398 6.35 -2.51 -18.07
C PHE A 398 7.06 -1.16 -18.00
N ARG A 399 7.90 -0.97 -16.97
CA ARG A 399 8.68 0.27 -16.79
C ARG A 399 9.65 0.50 -17.95
N ASP A 400 10.41 -0.53 -18.33
CA ASP A 400 11.38 -0.46 -19.43
C ASP A 400 10.70 -0.13 -20.78
N ILE A 401 9.53 -0.70 -21.05
CA ILE A 401 8.73 -0.37 -22.24
C ILE A 401 8.31 1.11 -22.23
N CYS A 402 7.82 1.63 -21.09
CA CYS A 402 7.46 3.05 -20.96
C CYS A 402 8.67 3.97 -21.14
N GLU A 403 9.80 3.66 -20.50
CA GLU A 403 11.04 4.44 -20.57
C GLU A 403 11.60 4.48 -22.01
N LYS A 404 11.70 3.32 -22.68
CA LYS A 404 12.12 3.24 -24.08
C LYS A 404 11.17 4.00 -25.01
N ALA A 405 9.87 3.97 -24.75
CA ALA A 405 8.88 4.68 -25.55
C ALA A 405 8.99 6.22 -25.42
N LEU A 406 9.40 6.75 -24.27
CA LEU A 406 9.61 8.20 -24.08
C LEU A 406 10.70 8.78 -25.00
N HIS A 407 11.67 7.95 -25.41
CA HIS A 407 12.79 8.37 -26.23
C HIS A 407 12.62 8.09 -27.73
N ARG A 408 11.55 7.40 -28.14
CA ARG A 408 11.28 7.05 -29.54
C ARG A 408 10.48 8.14 -30.26
N LYS A 409 10.98 8.55 -31.44
CA LYS A 409 10.31 9.54 -32.31
C LYS A 409 9.24 8.93 -33.20
N ASP A 410 9.33 7.63 -33.46
CA ASP A 410 8.51 6.82 -34.36
C ASP A 410 7.58 5.86 -33.58
N LEU A 411 7.19 6.23 -32.37
CA LEU A 411 6.34 5.42 -31.50
C LEU A 411 4.99 5.10 -32.17
N VAL A 412 4.77 3.83 -32.48
CA VAL A 412 3.45 3.31 -32.89
C VAL A 412 2.63 3.05 -31.62
N SER A 413 1.58 3.85 -31.42
CA SER A 413 0.76 3.80 -30.19
C SER A 413 0.09 2.44 -29.98
N GLU A 414 -0.40 1.82 -31.05
CA GLU A 414 -1.02 0.49 -31.00
C GLU A 414 -0.05 -0.59 -30.50
N THR A 415 1.19 -0.61 -31.00
CA THR A 415 2.21 -1.55 -30.54
C THR A 415 2.51 -1.36 -29.06
N LEU A 416 2.61 -0.12 -28.59
CA LEU A 416 2.81 0.16 -27.16
C LEU A 416 1.65 -0.37 -26.32
N PHE A 417 0.40 -0.16 -26.74
CA PHE A 417 -0.77 -0.63 -26.01
C PHE A 417 -0.82 -2.16 -25.94
N LEU A 418 -0.51 -2.85 -27.03
CA LEU A 418 -0.44 -4.31 -27.05
C LEU A 418 0.63 -4.82 -26.08
N GLN A 419 1.84 -4.25 -26.12
CA GLN A 419 2.93 -4.67 -25.24
C GLN A 419 2.61 -4.47 -23.74
N LEU A 420 2.03 -3.33 -23.37
CA LEU A 420 1.64 -3.07 -21.98
C LEU A 420 0.44 -3.92 -21.56
N GLY A 421 -0.55 -4.09 -22.45
CA GLY A 421 -1.74 -4.90 -22.22
C GLY A 421 -1.42 -6.38 -22.03
N GLU A 422 -0.50 -6.94 -22.81
CA GLU A 422 -0.02 -8.33 -22.63
C GLU A 422 0.57 -8.56 -21.23
N LEU A 423 1.31 -7.58 -20.70
CA LEU A 423 1.84 -7.68 -19.33
C LEU A 423 0.73 -7.60 -18.28
N MET A 424 -0.27 -6.74 -18.48
CA MET A 424 -1.42 -6.65 -17.57
C MET A 424 -2.26 -7.92 -17.58
N ASN A 425 -2.50 -8.52 -18.75
CA ASN A 425 -3.21 -9.79 -18.88
C ASN A 425 -2.43 -10.93 -18.21
N ALA A 426 -1.12 -11.01 -18.43
CA ALA A 426 -0.27 -12.00 -17.78
C ALA A 426 -0.18 -11.81 -16.25
N SER A 427 -0.34 -10.58 -15.76
CA SER A 427 -0.49 -10.28 -14.32
C SER A 427 -1.81 -10.84 -13.80
N GLN A 428 -2.93 -10.56 -14.47
CA GLN A 428 -4.25 -11.11 -14.10
C GLN A 428 -4.23 -12.64 -14.05
N ASP A 429 -3.70 -13.29 -15.08
CA ASP A 429 -3.54 -14.75 -15.12
C ASP A 429 -2.72 -15.27 -13.94
N SER A 430 -1.69 -14.54 -13.53
CA SER A 430 -0.85 -14.92 -12.39
C SER A 430 -1.59 -14.75 -11.06
N CYS A 431 -2.32 -13.66 -10.88
CA CYS A 431 -3.18 -13.41 -9.71
C CYS A 431 -4.24 -14.50 -9.55
N HIS A 432 -4.86 -14.92 -10.67
CA HIS A 432 -5.81 -16.02 -10.72
C HIS A 432 -5.12 -17.37 -10.41
N ASN A 433 -4.19 -17.79 -11.28
CA ASN A 433 -3.68 -19.16 -11.32
C ASN A 433 -2.60 -19.47 -10.28
N LEU A 434 -1.85 -18.46 -9.80
CA LEU A 434 -0.72 -18.66 -8.89
C LEU A 434 -0.92 -18.01 -7.53
N TYR A 435 -1.79 -17.01 -7.41
CA TYR A 435 -2.00 -16.31 -6.14
C TYR A 435 -3.36 -16.53 -5.49
N ASP A 436 -4.33 -17.11 -6.19
CA ASP A 436 -5.69 -17.34 -5.69
C ASP A 436 -6.28 -16.05 -5.07
N CYS A 437 -6.13 -14.92 -5.76
CA CYS A 437 -6.64 -13.62 -5.32
C CYS A 437 -7.62 -12.95 -6.29
N SER A 438 -8.07 -13.67 -7.33
CA SER A 438 -9.17 -13.25 -8.20
C SER A 438 -10.53 -13.81 -7.74
N CYS A 439 -11.61 -13.46 -8.44
CA CYS A 439 -12.96 -14.00 -8.26
C CYS A 439 -13.70 -14.08 -9.60
N GLU A 440 -14.83 -14.78 -9.64
CA GLU A 440 -15.61 -15.01 -10.86
C GLU A 440 -15.99 -13.70 -11.57
N GLU A 441 -16.45 -12.70 -10.82
CA GLU A 441 -16.85 -11.40 -11.34
C GLU A 441 -15.66 -10.59 -11.85
N LEU A 442 -14.46 -10.79 -11.28
CA LEU A 442 -13.23 -10.20 -11.82
C LEU A 442 -12.89 -10.85 -13.16
N GLU A 443 -12.93 -12.18 -13.26
CA GLU A 443 -12.63 -12.90 -14.49
C GLU A 443 -13.61 -12.52 -15.62
N GLU A 444 -14.92 -12.47 -15.32
CA GLU A 444 -15.94 -12.04 -16.28
C GLU A 444 -15.66 -10.62 -16.77
N LEU A 445 -15.40 -9.69 -15.86
CA LEU A 445 -15.14 -8.30 -16.19
C LEU A 445 -13.88 -8.13 -17.04
N THR A 446 -12.81 -8.87 -16.74
CA THR A 446 -11.58 -8.83 -17.53
C THR A 446 -11.70 -9.52 -18.88
N ALA A 447 -12.57 -10.52 -19.03
CA ALA A 447 -12.82 -11.19 -20.30
C ALA A 447 -13.70 -10.36 -21.26
N LEU A 448 -14.55 -9.47 -20.71
CA LEU A 448 -15.38 -8.55 -21.48
C LEU A 448 -14.62 -7.32 -21.98
N ALA A 449 -13.60 -6.88 -21.24
CA ALA A 449 -12.74 -5.75 -21.57
C ALA A 449 -11.73 -6.11 -22.67
#